data_AF-A0A497QBL2-F1
#
_entry.id   AF-A0A497QBL2-F1
#
_cell.length_a   1.000
_cell.length_b   1.000
_cell.length_c   1.000
_cell.angle_alpha   90.00
_cell.angle_beta   90.00
_cell.angle_gamma   90.00
#
_symmetry.space_group_name_H-M   'P 1'
#
loop_
_entity.id
_entity.type
_entity.pdbx_description
1 polymer ?
#
loop_
_entity_poly.entity_id
_entity_poly.type
_entity_poly.pdbx_seq_one_letter_code
_entity_poly.pdbx_strand_id
1 'polypeptide(L)'
;MDALKSLFKAIFRRWEDRPADQMFYVKMFFAFISAVVCGAYGTAFAGIRGIMFGFLVYVLSLYVIVYLLEVEPEQLGGRQKLVTDSLVSYLLLWVLLWTLLYAFTTPPSIYESLLFVAISSL
;
A
#
# COMPACT_ATOMS: atom_id res chain seq x y z
N MET A 1 9.21 -11.58 -18.75
CA MET A 1 7.91 -11.30 -18.11
C MET A 1 7.29 -12.58 -17.54
N ASP A 2 7.48 -13.72 -18.21
CA ASP A 2 6.91 -15.01 -17.82
C ASP A 2 7.38 -15.54 -16.46
N ALA A 3 8.64 -15.31 -16.08
CA ALA A 3 9.16 -15.71 -14.77
C ALA A 3 8.52 -14.93 -13.59
N LEU A 4 8.21 -13.64 -13.79
CA LEU A 4 7.53 -12.83 -12.78
C LEU A 4 6.07 -13.26 -12.65
N LYS A 5 5.43 -13.52 -13.79
CA LYS A 5 4.07 -14.04 -13.86
C LYS A 5 3.97 -15.41 -13.18
N SER A 6 4.93 -16.31 -13.41
CA SER A 6 4.95 -17.63 -12.77
C SER A 6 5.17 -17.53 -11.26
N LEU A 7 6.03 -16.61 -10.79
CA LEU A 7 6.24 -16.37 -9.36
C LEU A 7 4.98 -15.82 -8.69
N PHE A 8 4.35 -14.78 -9.25
CA PHE A 8 3.11 -14.23 -8.70
C PHE A 8 1.99 -15.26 -8.72
N LYS A 9 1.81 -15.99 -9.82
CA LYS A 9 0.85 -17.09 -9.87
C LYS A 9 1.16 -18.18 -8.84
N ALA A 10 2.43 -18.52 -8.60
CA ALA A 10 2.79 -19.51 -7.59
C ALA A 10 2.49 -19.02 -6.16
N ILE A 11 2.81 -17.76 -5.83
CA ILE A 11 2.58 -17.17 -4.50
C ILE A 11 1.08 -17.02 -4.22
N PHE A 12 0.32 -16.54 -5.21
CA PHE A 12 -1.11 -16.26 -5.07
C PHE A 12 -2.01 -17.41 -5.56
N ARG A 13 -1.44 -18.57 -5.92
CA ARG A 13 -2.19 -19.75 -6.40
C ARG A 13 -3.21 -20.24 -5.40
N ARG A 14 -2.90 -20.07 -4.11
CA ARG A 14 -3.76 -20.53 -3.01
C ARG A 14 -5.16 -19.94 -3.03
N TRP A 15 -5.34 -18.79 -3.67
CA TRP A 15 -6.62 -18.08 -3.74
C TRP A 15 -7.20 -18.02 -5.15
N GLU A 16 -6.67 -18.80 -6.10
CA GLU A 16 -7.13 -18.82 -7.50
C GLU A 16 -8.61 -19.23 -7.61
N ASP A 17 -9.08 -20.11 -6.72
CA ASP A 17 -10.50 -20.53 -6.65
C ASP A 17 -11.46 -19.40 -6.26
N ARG A 18 -10.94 -18.26 -5.76
CA ARG A 18 -11.71 -17.12 -5.27
C ARG A 18 -11.07 -15.80 -5.71
N PRO A 19 -11.43 -15.26 -6.88
CA PRO A 19 -10.77 -14.07 -7.44
C PRO A 19 -10.87 -12.83 -6.55
N ALA A 20 -11.96 -12.71 -5.76
CA ALA A 20 -12.13 -11.62 -4.80
C ALA A 20 -11.09 -11.69 -3.65
N ASP A 21 -10.89 -12.90 -3.10
CA ASP A 21 -9.88 -13.13 -2.05
C ASP A 21 -8.48 -12.91 -2.61
N GLN A 22 -8.20 -13.41 -3.82
CA GLN A 22 -6.92 -13.24 -4.47
C GLN A 22 -6.56 -11.76 -4.68
N MET A 23 -7.51 -10.96 -5.18
CA MET A 23 -7.35 -9.51 -5.34
C MET A 23 -7.06 -8.83 -4.00
N PHE A 24 -7.79 -9.22 -2.95
CA PHE A 24 -7.60 -8.66 -1.60
C PHE A 24 -6.17 -8.88 -1.10
N TYR A 25 -5.67 -10.12 -1.16
CA TYR A 25 -4.31 -10.44 -0.67
C TYR A 25 -3.22 -9.76 -1.47
N VAL A 26 -3.37 -9.64 -2.79
CA VAL A 26 -2.40 -8.93 -3.64
C VAL A 26 -2.34 -7.46 -3.23
N LYS A 27 -3.49 -6.80 -3.05
CA LYS A 27 -3.53 -5.41 -2.59
C LYS A 27 -2.91 -5.25 -1.20
N MET A 28 -3.20 -6.15 -0.25
CA MET A 28 -2.59 -6.09 1.08
C MET A 28 -1.06 -6.26 1.02
N PHE A 29 -0.55 -7.13 0.14
CA PHE A 29 0.88 -7.29 -0.08
C PHE A 29 1.53 -6.01 -0.61
N PHE A 30 0.90 -5.35 -1.58
CA PHE A 30 1.38 -4.07 -2.10
C PHE A 30 1.24 -2.92 -1.07
N ALA A 31 0.19 -2.92 -0.24
CA ALA A 31 0.03 -1.97 0.87
C ALA A 31 1.17 -2.12 1.88
N PHE A 32 1.50 -3.36 2.24
CA PHE A 32 2.58 -3.67 3.15
C PHE A 32 3.93 -3.19 2.59
N ILE A 33 4.28 -3.54 1.35
CA ILE A 33 5.53 -3.12 0.72
C ILE A 33 5.61 -1.60 0.65
N SER A 34 4.54 -0.93 0.21
CA SER A 34 4.55 0.53 0.10
C SER A 34 4.68 1.22 1.45
N ALA A 35 4.04 0.70 2.49
CA ALA A 35 4.19 1.23 3.85
C ALA A 35 5.61 1.05 4.39
N VAL A 36 6.22 -0.12 4.14
CA VAL A 36 7.61 -0.40 4.52
C VAL A 36 8.57 0.56 3.83
N VAL A 37 8.38 0.80 2.54
CA VAL A 37 9.19 1.78 1.78
C VAL A 37 8.96 3.19 2.32
N CYS A 38 7.71 3.64 2.47
CA CYS A 38 7.43 4.97 3.02
C CYS A 38 8.00 5.17 4.44
N GLY A 39 7.93 4.15 5.28
CA GLY A 39 8.47 4.17 6.64
C GLY A 39 10.00 4.18 6.66
N ALA A 40 10.65 3.27 5.92
CA ALA A 40 12.11 3.13 5.91
C ALA A 40 12.84 4.39 5.42
N TYR A 41 12.25 5.10 4.47
CA TYR A 41 12.79 6.35 3.95
C TYR A 41 12.32 7.60 4.73
N GLY A 42 11.57 7.41 5.82
CA GLY A 42 11.22 8.41 6.83
C GLY A 42 10.74 9.73 6.24
N THR A 43 11.51 10.79 6.47
CA THR A 43 11.16 12.19 6.10
C THR A 43 11.08 12.43 4.59
N ALA A 44 11.72 11.59 3.76
CA ALA A 44 11.67 11.75 2.31
C ALA A 44 10.25 11.60 1.74
N PHE A 45 9.44 10.76 2.38
CA PHE A 45 8.05 10.49 2.01
C PHE A 45 7.04 11.17 2.93
N ALA A 46 7.46 12.07 3.82
CA ALA A 46 6.55 12.80 4.69
C ALA A 46 5.52 13.64 3.88
N GLY A 47 4.27 13.66 4.35
CA GLY A 47 3.19 14.43 3.75
C GLY A 47 2.73 13.90 2.39
N ILE A 48 2.57 14.80 1.41
CA ILE A 48 1.95 14.50 0.11
C ILE A 48 2.74 13.47 -0.72
N ARG A 49 4.06 13.38 -0.54
CA ARG A 49 4.93 12.48 -1.31
C ARG A 49 4.63 11.01 -1.01
N GLY A 50 4.45 10.66 0.27
CA GLY A 50 4.04 9.33 0.68
C GLY A 50 2.65 8.98 0.17
N ILE A 51 1.72 9.94 0.16
CA ILE A 51 0.37 9.75 -0.42
C ILE A 51 0.45 9.45 -1.91
N MET A 52 1.21 10.23 -2.68
CA MET A 52 1.41 9.98 -4.11
C MET A 52 2.02 8.61 -4.37
N PHE A 53 2.99 8.19 -3.55
CA PHE A 53 3.61 6.88 -3.67
C PHE A 53 2.64 5.74 -3.33
N GLY A 54 1.90 5.85 -2.22
CA GLY A 54 0.89 4.86 -1.83
C GLY A 54 -0.21 4.70 -2.89
N PHE A 55 -0.62 5.80 -3.52
CA PHE A 55 -1.56 5.77 -4.63
C PHE A 55 -0.96 5.14 -5.90
N LEU A 56 0.28 5.46 -6.25
CA LEU A 56 0.98 4.85 -7.38
C LEU A 56 1.10 3.33 -7.21
N VAL A 57 1.49 2.87 -6.03
CA VAL A 57 1.58 1.44 -5.72
C VAL A 57 0.20 0.78 -5.71
N TYR A 58 -0.84 1.48 -5.29
CA TYR A 58 -2.21 0.98 -5.40
C TYR A 58 -2.61 0.76 -6.86
N VAL A 59 -2.39 1.74 -7.75
CA VAL A 59 -2.65 1.59 -9.19
C VAL A 59 -1.83 0.45 -9.79
N LEU A 60 -0.56 0.31 -9.38
CA LEU A 60 0.29 -0.80 -9.80
C LEU A 60 -0.28 -2.16 -9.36
N SER A 61 -0.86 -2.24 -8.16
CA SER A 61 -1.50 -3.48 -7.70
C SER A 61 -2.68 -3.88 -8.59
N LEU A 62 -3.47 -2.91 -9.07
CA LEU A 62 -4.57 -3.17 -10.00
C LEU A 62 -4.05 -3.69 -11.34
N TYR A 63 -2.96 -3.10 -11.85
CA TYR A 63 -2.30 -3.57 -13.07
C TYR A 63 -1.80 -5.02 -12.93
N VAL A 64 -1.20 -5.37 -11.79
CA VAL A 64 -0.74 -6.74 -11.52
C VAL A 64 -1.91 -7.72 -11.46
N ILE A 65 -3.03 -7.34 -10.86
CA ILE A 65 -4.22 -8.21 -10.76
C ILE A 65 -4.80 -8.50 -12.16
N VAL A 66 -4.94 -7.48 -13.00
CA VAL A 66 -5.53 -7.64 -14.35
C VAL A 66 -4.56 -8.33 -15.32
N TYR A 67 -3.28 -7.93 -15.35
CA TYR A 67 -2.36 -8.37 -16.41
C TYR A 67 -1.45 -9.54 -15.99
N LEU A 68 -1.06 -9.63 -14.71
CA LEU A 68 -0.20 -10.73 -14.24
C LEU A 68 -1.03 -11.92 -13.78
N LEU A 69 -2.06 -11.68 -12.98
CA LEU A 69 -2.94 -12.73 -12.45
C LEU A 69 -4.10 -13.07 -13.39
N GLU A 70 -4.32 -12.28 -14.43
CA GLU A 70 -5.37 -12.52 -15.44
C GLU A 70 -6.77 -12.59 -14.83
N VAL A 71 -7.00 -11.87 -13.73
CA VAL A 71 -8.31 -11.80 -13.10
C VAL A 71 -9.19 -10.87 -13.92
N GLU A 72 -10.24 -11.44 -14.52
CA GLU A 72 -11.20 -10.70 -15.31
C GLU A 72 -12.08 -9.82 -14.40
N PRO A 73 -12.19 -8.50 -14.65
CA PRO A 73 -13.05 -7.61 -13.88
C PRO A 73 -14.52 -8.06 -13.88
N GLU A 74 -14.98 -8.71 -14.95
CA GLU A 74 -16.34 -9.24 -15.08
C GLU A 74 -16.66 -10.27 -13.99
N GLN A 75 -15.69 -11.11 -13.62
CA GLN A 75 -15.85 -12.12 -12.57
C GLN A 75 -16.01 -11.50 -11.16
N LEU A 76 -15.54 -10.27 -10.99
CA LEU A 76 -15.58 -9.53 -9.73
C LEU A 76 -16.81 -8.61 -9.61
N GLY A 77 -17.71 -8.61 -10.60
CA GLY A 77 -18.85 -7.68 -10.64
C GLY A 77 -18.50 -6.31 -11.24
N GLY A 78 -17.44 -6.24 -12.04
CA GLY A 78 -17.06 -5.07 -12.85
C GLY A 78 -15.84 -4.31 -12.35
N ARG A 79 -15.38 -3.37 -13.18
CA ARG A 79 -14.17 -2.55 -12.91
C ARG A 79 -14.28 -1.69 -11.67
N GLN A 80 -15.48 -1.17 -11.37
CA GLN A 80 -15.69 -0.36 -10.17
C GLN A 80 -15.44 -1.18 -8.91
N LYS A 81 -15.98 -2.40 -8.84
CA LYS A 81 -15.81 -3.29 -7.70
C LYS A 81 -14.35 -3.75 -7.57
N LEU A 82 -13.67 -4.01 -8.69
CA LEU A 82 -12.23 -4.27 -8.70
C LEU A 82 -11.42 -3.15 -8.03
N VAL A 83 -11.85 -1.89 -8.09
CA VAL A 83 -11.19 -0.79 -7.37
C VAL A 83 -11.66 -0.76 -5.91
N THR A 84 -12.96 -0.62 -5.67
CA THR A 84 -13.49 -0.20 -4.37
C THR A 84 -13.51 -1.30 -3.30
N ASP A 85 -13.65 -2.57 -3.68
CA ASP A 85 -13.95 -3.70 -2.77
C ASP A 85 -12.89 -3.94 -1.67
N SER A 86 -11.69 -3.39 -1.85
CA SER A 86 -10.54 -3.53 -0.94
C SER A 86 -9.77 -2.22 -0.73
N LEU A 87 -10.28 -1.11 -1.24
CA LEU A 87 -9.61 0.20 -1.16
C LEU A 87 -9.46 0.65 0.29
N VAL A 88 -10.54 0.54 1.08
CA VAL A 88 -10.54 0.98 2.49
C VAL A 88 -9.56 0.14 3.31
N SER A 89 -9.58 -1.18 3.16
CA SER A 89 -8.64 -2.08 3.83
C SER A 89 -7.19 -1.81 3.43
N TYR A 90 -6.95 -1.52 2.15
CA TYR A 90 -5.61 -1.15 1.65
C TYR A 90 -5.11 0.11 2.34
N LEU A 91 -5.93 1.17 2.35
CA LEU A 91 -5.58 2.45 2.95
C LEU A 91 -5.37 2.32 4.46
N LEU A 92 -6.22 1.57 5.17
CA LEU A 92 -6.07 1.34 6.60
C LEU A 92 -4.77 0.62 6.93
N LEU A 93 -4.47 -0.49 6.25
CA LEU A 93 -3.24 -1.24 6.48
C LEU A 93 -2.01 -0.40 6.14
N TRP A 94 -2.05 0.29 5.00
CA TRP A 94 -0.96 1.12 4.53
C TRP A 94 -0.68 2.29 5.49
N VAL A 95 -1.70 3.06 5.90
CA VAL A 95 -1.55 4.17 6.83
C VAL A 95 -1.11 3.68 8.21
N LEU A 96 -1.70 2.59 8.73
CA LEU A 96 -1.33 2.03 10.02
C LEU A 96 0.17 1.64 10.04
N LEU A 97 0.63 0.89 9.05
CA LEU A 97 2.02 0.46 8.99
C LEU A 97 2.96 1.63 8.72
N TRP A 98 2.58 2.53 7.83
CA TRP A 98 3.39 3.70 7.52
C TRP A 98 3.57 4.59 8.76
N THR A 99 2.49 4.92 9.47
CA THR A 99 2.57 5.73 10.70
C THR A 99 3.34 5.03 11.81
N LEU A 100 3.15 3.72 11.98
CA LEU A 100 3.89 2.93 12.96
C LEU A 100 5.39 2.97 12.68
N LEU A 101 5.81 2.69 11.43
CA LEU A 101 7.21 2.73 11.04
C LEU A 101 7.79 4.14 11.13
N TYR A 102 7.02 5.14 10.71
CA TYR A 102 7.41 6.54 10.77
C TYR A 102 7.74 6.98 12.20
N ALA A 103 6.95 6.52 13.19
CA ALA A 103 7.18 6.79 14.60
C ALA A 103 8.54 6.26 15.09
N PHE A 104 9.00 5.11 14.59
CA PHE A 104 10.31 4.56 14.96
C PHE A 104 11.48 5.20 14.20
N THR A 105 11.23 5.78 13.02
CA THR A 105 12.28 6.41 12.19
C THR A 105 12.49 7.90 12.45
N THR A 106 11.56 8.55 13.17
CA THR A 106 11.64 9.99 13.42
C THR A 106 12.54 10.28 14.62
N PRO A 107 13.67 10.99 14.46
CA PRO A 107 14.56 11.31 15.57
C PRO A 107 13.87 12.24 16.60
N PRO A 108 14.12 12.05 17.91
CA PRO A 108 13.47 12.83 18.98
C PRO A 108 13.64 14.35 18.86
N SER A 109 14.70 14.81 18.21
CA SER A 109 15.05 16.23 18.04
C SER A 109 14.00 17.05 17.29
N ILE A 110 13.17 16.41 16.45
CA ILE A 110 12.10 17.11 15.73
C ILE A 110 10.98 17.54 16.69
N TYR A 111 10.70 16.75 17.73
CA TYR A 111 9.68 17.08 18.73
C TYR A 111 10.12 18.24 19.62
N GLU A 112 11.41 18.34 19.96
CA GLU A 112 11.95 19.46 20.73
C GLU A 112 11.81 20.79 19.98
N SER A 113 12.07 20.80 18.67
CA SER A 113 11.91 22.02 17.85
C SER A 113 10.45 22.50 17.75
N LEU A 114 9.48 21.58 17.67
CA LEU A 114 8.05 21.91 17.65
C LEU A 114 7.57 22.44 19.01
N LEU A 115 8.07 21.87 20.11
CA LEU A 115 7.73 22.30 21.46
C LEU A 115 8.36 23.66 21.80
N PHE A 116 9.60 23.90 21.37
CA PHE A 116 10.24 25.21 21.50
C PHE A 116 9.48 26.31 20.75
N VAL A 117 9.05 26.06 19.51
CA VAL A 117 8.24 27.02 18.73
C VAL A 117 6.93 27.33 19.46
N ALA A 118 6.22 26.30 19.94
CA ALA A 118 4.95 26.47 20.65
C ALA A 118 5.08 27.28 21.95
N ILE A 119 6.17 27.10 22.71
CA ILE A 119 6.44 27.88 23.93
C ILE A 119 6.90 29.30 23.59
N SER A 120 7.68 29.50 22.53
CA SER A 120 8.17 30.84 22.12
C SER A 120 7.07 31.74 21.55
N SER A 121 5.92 31.16 21.18
CA SER A 121 4.74 31.88 20.68
C SER A 121 3.70 32.21 21.77
N LEU A 122 3.98 31.87 23.03
CA LEU A 122 3.17 32.18 24.23
C LEU A 122 3.80 33.35 25.00
#